data_AF-A0A060I4W6-F1
#
_entry.id   AF-A0A060I4W6-F1
#
_cell.length_a   1.000
_cell.length_b   1.000
_cell.length_c   1.000
_cell.angle_alpha   90.00
_cell.angle_beta   90.00
_cell.angle_gamma   90.00
#
_symmetry.space_group_name_H-M   'P 1'
#
loop_
_entity.id
_entity.type
_entity.pdbx_description
1 polymer ?
#
loop_
_entity_poly.entity_id
_entity_poly.type
_entity_poly.pdbx_seq_one_letter_code
_entity_poly.pdbx_strand_id
1 'polypeptide(L)' 'MTPASPPAPRSRLSRTQGDETMTIEQHIEELRAELKNACDAAERRQIEAELELAQADLIVTLAEQDSAMDAEPPF' A
#
# COMPACT_ATOMS: atom_id res chain seq x y z
N MET A 1 -28.28 1.76 -20.74
CA MET A 1 -28.17 1.18 -19.39
C MET A 1 -26.69 1.20 -19.01
N THR A 2 -26.27 2.15 -18.19
CA THR A 2 -24.95 2.31 -17.56
C THR A 2 -25.14 3.25 -16.36
N PRO A 3 -24.29 3.22 -15.32
CA PRO A 3 -23.86 2.06 -14.53
C PRO A 3 -24.14 2.29 -13.01
N ALA A 4 -24.09 1.25 -12.19
CA ALA A 4 -24.12 1.39 -10.74
C ALA A 4 -22.81 0.89 -10.16
N SER A 5 -22.06 1.80 -9.52
CA SER A 5 -20.98 1.50 -8.58
C SER A 5 -21.38 2.14 -7.25
N PRO A 6 -21.17 1.46 -6.11
CA PRO A 6 -19.89 1.65 -5.43
C PRO A 6 -19.31 0.36 -4.81
N PRO A 7 -17.98 0.25 -4.64
CA PRO A 7 -17.39 -0.68 -3.68
C PRO A 7 -17.05 0.05 -2.37
N ALA A 8 -17.44 -0.51 -1.22
CA ALA A 8 -16.82 -0.28 0.09
C ALA A 8 -17.51 -1.18 1.15
N PRO A 9 -16.89 -1.44 2.33
CA PRO A 9 -15.47 -1.51 2.66
C PRO A 9 -15.13 -2.88 3.28
N ARG A 10 -13.92 -3.41 3.06
CA ARG A 10 -13.40 -4.52 3.89
C ARG A 10 -12.22 -4.04 4.72
N SER A 11 -12.49 -3.18 5.70
CA SER A 11 -11.63 -3.10 6.88
C SER A 11 -11.96 -4.29 7.78
N ARG A 12 -11.04 -5.25 7.87
CA ARG A 12 -10.96 -6.14 9.03
C ARG A 12 -9.50 -6.46 9.32
N LEU A 13 -8.96 -5.71 10.28
CA LEU A 13 -7.72 -5.98 10.99
C LEU A 13 -7.70 -7.44 11.47
N SER A 14 -6.71 -8.24 11.07
CA SER A 14 -6.27 -9.45 11.78
C SER A 14 -4.88 -9.88 11.31
N ARG A 15 -3.91 -9.68 12.20
CA ARG A 15 -2.51 -10.08 12.17
C ARG A 15 -2.36 -11.63 12.09
N THR A 16 -1.35 -12.06 11.31
CA THR A 16 -0.68 -13.39 11.18
C THR A 16 -1.40 -14.53 10.44
N GLN A 17 -1.06 -14.77 9.17
CA GLN A 17 -1.09 -16.11 8.57
C GLN A 17 -0.12 -16.19 7.37
N GLY A 18 0.87 -17.09 7.44
CA GLY A 18 1.96 -17.20 6.47
C GLY A 18 1.56 -17.89 5.17
N ASP A 19 0.90 -17.16 4.29
CA ASP A 19 0.92 -17.34 2.84
C ASP A 19 1.31 -15.97 2.25
N GLU A 20 2.41 -15.90 1.50
CA GLU A 20 2.81 -14.73 0.69
C GLU A 20 3.13 -13.44 1.48
N THR A 21 4.30 -13.38 2.13
CA THR A 21 4.86 -12.13 2.70
C THR A 21 5.26 -11.15 1.60
N MET A 22 4.30 -10.60 0.87
CA MET A 22 4.54 -9.50 -0.05
C MET A 22 5.02 -8.29 0.74
N THR A 23 6.16 -7.72 0.36
CA THR A 23 6.66 -6.49 0.97
C THR A 23 5.86 -5.29 0.47
N ILE A 24 5.81 -4.20 1.24
CA ILE A 24 5.18 -2.94 0.81
C ILE A 24 5.81 -2.45 -0.51
N GLU A 25 7.12 -2.63 -0.68
CA GLU A 25 7.84 -2.31 -1.91
C GLU A 25 7.36 -3.14 -3.10
N GLN A 26 7.18 -4.46 -2.93
CA GLN A 26 6.66 -5.34 -3.97
C GLN A 26 5.23 -4.94 -4.36
N HIS A 27 4.40 -4.57 -3.37
CA HIS A 27 3.03 -4.11 -3.62
C HIS A 27 2.99 -2.82 -4.44
N ILE A 28 3.89 -1.87 -4.14
CA ILE A 28 4.07 -0.65 -4.93
C ILE A 28 4.49 -0.96 -6.38
N GLU A 29 5.35 -1.96 -6.60
CA GLU A 29 5.77 -2.36 -7.94
C GLU A 29 4.62 -2.97 -8.76
N GLU A 30 3.76 -3.78 -8.14
CA GLU A 30 2.57 -4.33 -8.79
C GLU A 30 1.58 -3.23 -9.16
N LEU A 31 1.26 -2.32 -8.24
CA LEU A 31 0.36 -1.20 -8.51
C LEU A 31 0.87 -0.29 -9.65
N ARG A 32 2.19 -0.10 -9.76
CA ARG A 32 2.80 0.62 -10.90
C ARG A 32 2.64 -0.14 -12.21
N ALA A 33 2.79 -1.46 -12.20
CA ALA A 33 2.59 -2.30 -13.38
C ALA A 33 1.12 -2.31 -13.82
N GLU A 34 0.19 -2.39 -12.87
CA GLU A 34 -1.24 -2.30 -13.12
C GLU A 34 -1.63 -0.93 -13.66
N LEU A 35 -1.15 0.16 -13.05
CA LEU A 35 -1.43 1.53 -13.51
C LEU A 35 -0.96 1.76 -14.94
N LYS A 36 0.18 1.15 -15.33
CA LYS A 36 0.71 1.21 -16.69
C LYS A 36 -0.20 0.49 -17.70
N ASN A 37 -0.88 -0.57 -17.26
CA ASN A 37 -1.77 -1.38 -18.11
C ASN A 37 -3.24 -0.92 -18.05
N ALA A 38 -3.63 -0.14 -17.05
CA ALA A 38 -4.99 0.34 -16.86
C ALA A 38 -5.40 1.31 -17.98
N CYS A 39 -6.48 0.95 -18.68
CA CYS A 39 -7.02 1.74 -19.79
C CYS A 39 -8.15 2.68 -19.34
N ASP A 40 -8.87 2.30 -18.29
CA ASP A 40 -10.00 3.08 -17.77
C ASP A 40 -9.54 4.18 -16.80
N ALA A 41 -10.12 5.37 -16.94
CA ALA A 41 -9.74 6.52 -16.11
C ALA A 41 -10.20 6.40 -14.65
N ALA A 42 -11.27 5.65 -14.36
CA ALA A 42 -11.69 5.40 -12.99
C ALA A 42 -10.81 4.34 -12.33
N GLU A 43 -10.51 3.26 -13.03
CA GLU A 43 -9.55 2.23 -12.61
C GLU A 43 -8.17 2.85 -12.31
N ARG A 44 -7.64 3.67 -13.22
CA ARG A 44 -6.38 4.40 -12.99
C ARG A 44 -6.38 5.23 -11.71
N ARG A 45 -7.45 5.99 -11.46
CA ARG A 45 -7.57 6.80 -10.24
C ARG A 45 -7.65 5.95 -8.97
N GLN A 46 -8.27 4.78 -9.05
CA GLN A 46 -8.33 3.85 -7.93
C GLN A 46 -6.94 3.30 -7.61
N ILE A 47 -6.22 2.84 -8.64
CA ILE A 47 -4.85 2.33 -8.50
C ILE A 47 -3.89 3.43 -8.02
N GLU A 48 -4.02 4.67 -8.52
CA GLU A 48 -3.23 5.82 -8.05
C GLU A 48 -3.46 6.10 -6.55
N ALA A 49 -4.71 6.03 -6.07
CA ALA A 49 -5.02 6.23 -4.66
C ALA A 49 -4.46 5.11 -3.77
N GLU A 50 -4.51 3.86 -4.25
CA GLU A 50 -3.91 2.72 -3.55
C GLU A 50 -2.38 2.81 -3.51
N LEU A 51 -1.77 3.23 -4.62
CA LEU A 51 -0.33 3.46 -4.73
C LEU A 51 0.15 4.58 -3.79
N GLU A 52 -0.61 5.66 -3.65
CA GLU A 52 -0.31 6.74 -2.70
C GLU A 52 -0.34 6.24 -1.26
N LEU A 53 -1.35 5.45 -0.90
CA LEU A 53 -1.48 4.87 0.44
C LEU A 53 -0.30 3.93 0.76
N ALA A 54 0.03 3.02 -0.16
CA ALA A 54 1.15 2.09 0.02
C ALA A 54 2.50 2.82 0.15
N GLN A 55 2.71 3.92 -0.59
CA GLN A 55 3.91 4.75 -0.44
C GLN A 55 3.96 5.48 0.91
N ALA A 56 2.83 5.99 1.40
CA ALA A 56 2.76 6.60 2.71
C ALA A 56 3.10 5.59 3.83
N ASP A 57 2.57 4.37 3.73
CA ASP A 57 2.88 3.29 4.68
C ASP A 57 4.38 2.89 4.64
N LEU A 58 4.99 2.86 3.45
CA LEU A 58 6.43 2.63 3.32
C LEU A 58 7.25 3.72 4.02
N ILE A 59 6.88 4.99 3.83
CA ILE A 59 7.56 6.12 4.47
C ILE A 59 7.47 6.02 6.00
N VAL A 60 6.28 5.71 6.54
CA VAL A 60 6.09 5.51 7.98
C VAL A 60 6.95 4.36 8.48
N THR A 61 6.92 3.23 7.78
CA THR A 61 7.72 2.04 8.15
C THR A 61 9.21 2.34 8.15
N LEU A 62 9.71 3.08 7.15
CA LEU A 62 11.12 3.48 7.08
C LEU A 62 11.49 4.46 8.20
N ALA A 63 10.64 5.46 8.49
CA ALA A 63 10.87 6.41 9.57
C ALA A 63 10.87 5.74 10.95
N GLU A 64 10.00 4.75 11.18
CA GLU A 64 10.00 3.95 12.41
C GLU A 64 11.28 3.12 12.56
N GLN A 65 11.77 2.53 11.46
CA GLN A 65 13.02 1.77 11.46
C GLN A 65 14.25 2.67 11.71
N ASP A 66 14.29 3.85 11.09
CA ASP A 66 15.39 4.81 11.23
C ASP A 66 15.45 5.36 12.68
N SER A 67 14.30 5.68 13.28
CA SER A 67 14.22 6.16 14.66
C SER A 67 14.55 5.08 15.71
N ALA A 68 14.44 3.79 15.38
CA ALA A 68 14.79 2.70 16.30
C ALA A 68 16.31 2.48 16.43
N MET A 69 17.11 2.98 15.48
CA MET A 69 18.56 2.78 15.44
C MET A 69 19.35 3.84 16.22
N ASP A 70 18.74 4.99 16.55
CA ASP A 70 19.38 6.14 17.23
C ASP A 70 19.28 6.10 18.78
N ALA A 71 18.97 4.94 19.36
CA ALA A 71 18.99 4.77 20.82
C ALA A 71 20.45 4.62 21.32
N GLU A 72 21.18 5.73 21.44
CA GLU A 72 22.50 5.76 22.09
C GLU A 72 22.35 5.34 23.58
N PRO A 73 23.07 4.29 24.05
CA PRO A 73 23.03 3.90 25.45
C PRO A 73 23.65 5.01 26.32
N PRO A 74 23.05 5.42 27.46
CA PRO A 74 23.73 6.31 28.37
C PRO A 74 24.95 5.60 28.98
N PHE A 75 26.07 6.33 29.04
CA PHE A 75 27.36 5.93 29.63
C PHE A 75 27.24 5.30 31.03
#